data_AF-A0A4Q8TYM4-F1
#
_entry.id   AF-A0A4Q8TYM4-F1
#
_cell.length_a   1.000
_cell.length_b   1.000
_cell.length_c   1.000
_cell.angle_alpha   90.00
_cell.angle_beta   90.00
_cell.angle_gamma   90.00
#
_symmetry.space_group_name_H-M   'P 1'
#
loop_
_entity.id
_entity.type
_entity.pdbx_description
1 polymer ?
#
loop_
_entity_poly.entity_id
_entity_poly.type
_entity_poly.pdbx_seq_one_letter_code
_entity_poly.pdbx_strand_id
1 'polypeptide(L)'
;MDKNSFVLYSDYLEHFEMLPDEEAGQLIKMILCYVSGSKVDLEYLSPAAKMAFSFIKSQLDRDMKAYEIKCNKNRENGKLGGRPKKPTGFIENQMDNKKPTGFIENPTDTDTDIDTETDDDNQKYKKGFEEFWKAYPRKVDKGNAYKKYQARLNDGYSDAELLTAATNYANQCQRDKTETKFIKHPKTFLSDTMPFTDFLDNRTQEPAKTFRKGENPFI
;
A
#
# COMPACT_ATOMS: atom_id res chain seq x y z
N MET A 1 -17.39 -12.30 19.53
CA MET A 1 -16.45 -11.38 18.85
C MET A 1 -15.29 -12.26 18.48
N ASP A 2 -15.23 -12.65 17.21
CA ASP A 2 -14.57 -13.90 16.83
C ASP A 2 -13.20 -13.61 16.24
N LYS A 3 -12.36 -12.89 17.01
CA LYS A 3 -10.97 -12.65 16.61
C LYS A 3 -10.12 -13.78 17.17
N ASN A 4 -9.64 -14.65 16.28
CA ASN A 4 -8.86 -15.83 16.66
C ASN A 4 -7.37 -15.52 16.94
N SER A 5 -6.95 -14.25 16.81
CA SER A 5 -5.57 -13.84 16.99
C SER A 5 -5.45 -12.44 17.56
N PHE A 6 -4.34 -12.18 18.26
CA PHE A 6 -3.94 -10.87 18.73
C PHE A 6 -2.42 -10.74 18.64
N VAL A 7 -1.92 -9.52 18.80
CA VAL A 7 -0.49 -9.23 18.84
C VAL A 7 -0.13 -8.91 20.28
N LEU A 8 0.95 -9.53 20.76
CA LEU A 8 1.58 -9.19 22.03
C LEU A 8 2.95 -8.60 21.72
N TYR A 9 3.21 -7.38 22.20
CA TYR A 9 4.44 -6.66 21.90
C TYR A 9 5.60 -7.19 22.74
N SER A 10 6.79 -7.21 22.15
CA SER A 10 8.04 -7.65 22.80
C SER A 10 8.38 -6.83 24.04
N ASP A 11 7.97 -5.57 24.08
CA ASP A 11 8.23 -4.62 25.17
C ASP A 11 7.70 -5.13 26.51
N TYR A 12 6.69 -6.02 26.49
CA TYR A 12 6.17 -6.62 27.70
C TYR A 12 7.05 -7.71 28.31
N LEU A 13 8.12 -8.14 27.61
CA LEU A 13 9.09 -9.11 28.16
C LEU A 13 9.63 -8.65 29.51
N GLU A 14 9.92 -7.36 29.66
CA GLU A 14 10.39 -6.78 30.92
C GLU A 14 9.41 -7.05 32.08
N HIS A 15 8.09 -7.01 31.81
CA HIS A 15 7.08 -7.32 32.82
C HIS A 15 7.04 -8.82 33.16
N PHE A 16 7.26 -9.69 32.19
CA PHE A 16 7.31 -11.13 32.41
C PHE A 16 8.57 -11.56 33.16
N GLU A 17 9.72 -10.94 32.90
CA GLU A 17 10.98 -11.21 33.62
C GLU A 17 10.94 -10.79 35.10
N MET A 18 10.11 -9.79 35.43
CA MET A 18 9.90 -9.36 36.81
C MET A 18 8.96 -10.28 37.61
N LEU A 19 8.37 -11.29 36.98
CA LEU A 19 7.43 -12.22 37.60
C LEU A 19 8.03 -13.63 37.69
N PRO A 20 7.76 -14.40 38.75
CA PRO A 20 8.02 -15.83 38.76
C PRO A 20 7.27 -16.54 37.62
N ASP A 21 7.82 -17.62 37.09
CA ASP A 21 7.23 -18.38 35.97
C ASP A 21 5.77 -18.79 36.20
N GLU A 22 5.40 -19.10 37.45
CA GLU A 22 4.03 -19.42 37.81
C GLU A 22 3.08 -18.23 37.62
N GLU A 23 3.47 -17.04 38.08
CA GLU A 23 2.68 -15.80 37.93
C GLU A 23 2.66 -15.32 36.47
N ALA A 24 3.78 -15.44 35.76
CA ALA A 24 3.86 -15.19 34.32
C ALA A 24 2.89 -16.11 33.54
N GLY A 25 2.84 -17.39 33.92
CA GLY A 25 1.89 -18.37 33.39
C GLY A 25 0.43 -18.02 33.67
N GLN A 26 0.12 -17.48 34.84
CA GLN A 26 -1.21 -16.97 35.18
C GLN A 26 -1.57 -15.72 34.35
N LEU A 27 -0.62 -14.80 34.19
CA LEU A 27 -0.78 -13.57 33.40
C LEU A 27 -1.09 -13.88 31.93
N ILE A 28 -0.34 -14.78 31.29
CA ILE A 28 -0.59 -15.12 29.87
C ILE A 28 -1.94 -15.81 29.67
N LYS A 29 -2.34 -16.70 30.59
CA LYS A 29 -3.69 -17.29 30.58
C LYS A 29 -4.76 -16.21 30.70
N MET A 30 -4.54 -15.23 31.56
CA MET A 30 -5.51 -14.14 31.74
C MET A 30 -5.64 -13.26 30.50
N ILE A 31 -4.52 -12.95 29.85
CA ILE A 31 -4.50 -12.23 28.56
C ILE A 31 -5.31 -13.01 27.51
N LEU A 32 -5.08 -14.32 27.39
CA LEU A 32 -5.82 -15.17 26.45
C LEU A 32 -7.31 -15.23 26.74
N CYS A 33 -7.70 -15.37 28.01
CA CYS A 33 -9.10 -15.33 28.43
C CYS A 33 -9.75 -13.98 28.10
N TYR A 34 -9.05 -12.88 28.34
CA TYR A 34 -9.56 -11.54 28.02
C TYR A 34 -9.84 -11.39 26.54
N VAL A 35 -8.86 -11.74 25.69
CA VAL A 35 -8.99 -11.60 24.23
C VAL A 35 -10.06 -12.53 23.65
N SER A 36 -10.24 -13.72 24.23
CA SER A 36 -11.30 -14.64 23.81
C SER A 36 -12.71 -14.22 24.23
N GLY A 37 -12.84 -13.12 24.98
CA GLY A 37 -14.11 -12.65 25.53
C GLY A 37 -14.61 -13.48 26.72
N SER A 38 -13.75 -14.33 27.27
CA SER A 38 -14.05 -15.10 28.47
C SER A 38 -13.96 -14.22 29.72
N LYS A 39 -14.65 -14.62 30.79
CA LYS A 39 -14.59 -13.91 32.06
C LYS A 39 -13.17 -14.01 32.63
N VAL A 40 -12.58 -12.86 32.91
CA VAL A 40 -11.29 -12.69 33.58
C VAL A 40 -11.53 -12.64 35.08
N ASP A 41 -10.88 -13.52 35.84
CA ASP A 41 -10.90 -13.48 37.30
C ASP A 41 -9.57 -12.95 37.84
N LEU A 42 -9.56 -11.67 38.18
CA LEU A 42 -8.34 -10.99 38.64
C LEU A 42 -7.94 -11.40 40.06
N GLU A 43 -8.78 -12.07 40.85
CA GLU A 43 -8.48 -12.31 42.26
C GLU A 43 -7.20 -13.14 42.46
N TYR A 44 -6.94 -14.08 41.55
CA TYR A 44 -5.80 -15.00 41.61
C TYR A 44 -4.46 -14.40 41.18
N LEU A 45 -4.44 -13.19 40.61
CA LEU A 45 -3.18 -12.55 40.22
C LEU A 45 -2.55 -11.80 41.40
N SER A 46 -1.23 -11.88 41.49
CA SER A 46 -0.44 -11.02 42.36
C SER A 46 -0.66 -9.53 42.01
N PRO A 47 -0.39 -8.60 42.93
CA PRO A 47 -0.46 -7.17 42.63
C PRO A 47 0.43 -6.76 41.44
N ALA A 48 1.62 -7.36 41.31
CA ALA A 48 2.53 -7.10 40.20
C ALA A 48 1.93 -7.59 38.86
N ALA A 49 1.38 -8.81 38.84
CA ALA A 49 0.76 -9.34 37.64
C ALA A 49 -0.53 -8.60 37.26
N LYS A 50 -1.31 -8.09 38.25
CA LYS A 50 -2.46 -7.19 38.02
C LYS A 50 -2.04 -5.89 37.35
N MET A 51 -0.94 -5.28 37.83
CA MET A 51 -0.38 -4.09 37.23
C MET A 51 0.07 -4.34 35.79
N ALA A 52 0.85 -5.40 35.55
CA ALA A 52 1.27 -5.81 34.20
C ALA A 52 0.07 -6.03 33.27
N PHE A 53 -0.95 -6.76 33.75
CA PHE A 53 -2.20 -6.98 33.02
C PHE A 53 -2.90 -5.67 32.66
N SER A 54 -2.93 -4.67 33.55
CA SER A 54 -3.60 -3.39 33.29
C SER A 54 -3.00 -2.62 32.10
N PHE A 55 -1.66 -2.65 31.97
CA PHE A 55 -0.95 -2.03 30.84
C PHE A 55 -1.24 -2.77 29.54
N ILE A 56 -1.13 -4.10 29.57
CA ILE A 56 -1.37 -4.96 28.41
C ILE A 56 -2.84 -4.86 27.96
N LYS A 57 -3.79 -4.92 28.90
CA LYS A 57 -5.22 -4.76 28.65
C LYS A 57 -5.52 -3.43 27.95
N SER A 58 -4.93 -2.34 28.43
CA SER A 58 -5.13 -1.02 27.82
C SER A 58 -4.68 -0.98 26.37
N GLN A 59 -3.60 -1.69 26.02
CA GLN A 59 -3.15 -1.81 24.63
C GLN A 59 -4.06 -2.72 23.81
N LEU A 60 -4.47 -3.87 24.35
CA LEU A 60 -5.41 -4.78 23.69
C LEU A 60 -6.74 -4.07 23.35
N ASP A 61 -7.23 -3.22 24.25
CA ASP A 61 -8.44 -2.42 24.03
C ASP A 61 -8.28 -1.43 22.87
N ARG A 62 -7.13 -0.75 22.79
CA ARG A 62 -6.80 0.14 21.67
C ARG A 62 -6.75 -0.62 20.35
N ASP A 63 -6.06 -1.75 20.33
CA ASP A 63 -5.86 -2.57 19.13
C ASP A 63 -7.19 -3.16 18.64
N MET A 64 -8.05 -3.57 19.58
CA MET A 64 -9.38 -4.09 19.28
C MET A 64 -10.31 -3.02 18.71
N LYS A 65 -10.32 -1.81 19.29
CA LYS A 65 -11.08 -0.67 18.75
C LYS A 65 -10.60 -0.26 17.36
N ALA A 66 -9.28 -0.21 17.15
CA ALA A 66 -8.71 0.08 15.84
C ALA A 66 -9.12 -0.97 14.80
N TYR A 67 -9.11 -2.25 15.18
CA TYR A 67 -9.57 -3.34 14.34
C TYR A 67 -11.07 -3.24 13.99
N GLU A 68 -11.93 -2.92 14.95
CA GLU A 68 -13.36 -2.71 14.72
C GLU A 68 -13.62 -1.57 13.73
N ILE A 69 -12.93 -0.43 13.89
CA ILE A 69 -13.02 0.70 12.96
C ILE A 69 -12.64 0.25 11.55
N LYS A 70 -11.53 -0.49 11.40
CA LYS A 70 -11.08 -1.03 10.11
C LYS A 70 -12.12 -1.99 9.51
N CYS A 71 -12.65 -2.92 10.30
CA CYS A 71 -13.68 -3.86 9.84
C CYS A 71 -14.94 -3.15 9.36
N ASN A 72 -15.41 -2.13 10.09
CA ASN A 72 -16.58 -1.35 9.72
C ASN A 72 -16.32 -0.58 8.42
N LYS A 73 -15.17 0.07 8.28
CA LYS A 73 -14.80 0.78 7.05
C LYS A 73 -14.75 -0.17 5.84
N ASN A 74 -14.13 -1.34 6.01
CA ASN A 74 -14.08 -2.37 4.96
C ASN A 74 -15.46 -2.94 4.62
N ARG A 75 -16.34 -3.07 5.62
CA ARG A 75 -17.73 -3.51 5.41
C ARG A 75 -18.51 -2.48 4.61
N GLU A 76 -18.40 -1.19 4.92
CA GLU A 76 -19.04 -0.11 4.15
C GLU A 76 -18.50 -0.06 2.72
N ASN A 77 -17.18 -0.17 2.53
CA ASN A 77 -16.57 -0.26 1.21
C ASN A 77 -17.07 -1.49 0.42
N GLY A 78 -17.26 -2.63 1.10
CA GLY A 78 -17.82 -3.84 0.51
C GLY A 78 -19.26 -3.67 0.02
N LYS A 79 -20.10 -2.91 0.76
CA LYS A 79 -21.47 -2.58 0.34
C LYS A 79 -21.51 -1.72 -0.92
N LEU A 80 -20.53 -0.83 -1.10
CA LEU A 80 -20.40 0.01 -2.30
C LEU A 80 -19.97 -0.77 -3.55
N GLY A 81 -19.51 -2.02 -3.36
CA GLY A 81 -19.02 -2.90 -4.41
C GLY A 81 -17.55 -2.64 -4.73
N GLY A 82 -16.71 -3.67 -4.63
CA GLY A 82 -15.26 -3.56 -4.93
C GLY A 82 -14.93 -3.53 -6.42
N ARG A 83 -15.89 -3.86 -7.29
CA ARG A 83 -15.69 -3.83 -8.74
C ARG A 83 -16.00 -2.42 -9.25
N PRO A 84 -15.05 -1.75 -9.94
CA PRO A 84 -15.32 -0.49 -10.61
C PRO A 84 -16.54 -0.63 -11.51
N LYS A 85 -17.51 0.30 -11.40
CA LYS A 85 -18.66 0.31 -12.30
C LYS A 85 -18.13 0.49 -13.73
N LYS A 86 -18.44 -0.46 -14.63
CA LYS A 86 -18.17 -0.28 -16.07
C LYS A 86 -18.80 1.07 -16.47
N PRO A 87 -18.07 1.96 -17.17
CA PRO A 87 -18.65 3.21 -17.66
C PRO A 87 -19.89 2.90 -18.50
N THR A 88 -21.00 3.54 -18.17
CA THR A 88 -22.27 3.48 -18.90
C THR A 88 -22.05 3.95 -20.34
N GLY A 89 -22.07 3.01 -21.28
CA GLY A 89 -21.83 3.28 -22.70
C GLY A 89 -21.69 2.07 -23.63
N PHE A 90 -21.67 0.84 -23.10
CA PHE A 90 -21.71 -0.37 -23.93
C PHE A 90 -23.02 -1.10 -23.69
N ILE A 91 -23.91 -1.04 -24.68
CA ILE A 91 -25.03 -1.96 -24.82
C ILE A 91 -24.39 -3.35 -24.99
N GLU A 92 -24.49 -4.21 -23.98
CA GLU A 92 -24.12 -5.62 -24.09
C GLU A 92 -25.43 -6.42 -24.09
N ASN A 93 -25.77 -6.94 -25.27
CA ASN A 93 -26.88 -7.86 -25.43
C ASN A 93 -26.67 -9.05 -24.50
N GLN A 94 -27.65 -9.31 -23.63
CA GLN A 94 -27.70 -10.51 -22.83
C GLN A 94 -27.83 -11.71 -23.78
N MET A 95 -26.78 -12.53 -23.83
CA MET A 95 -26.93 -13.94 -24.14
C MET A 95 -26.41 -14.73 -22.94
N ASP A 96 -27.34 -15.50 -22.36
CA ASP A 96 -27.11 -16.46 -21.30
C ASP A 96 -25.88 -17.32 -21.57
N ASN A 97 -24.92 -17.35 -20.65
CA ASN A 97 -24.08 -18.53 -20.46
C ASN A 97 -23.38 -18.56 -19.09
N LYS A 98 -23.71 -19.63 -18.36
CA LYS A 98 -23.00 -20.33 -17.27
C LYS A 98 -22.20 -19.49 -16.25
N LYS A 99 -22.64 -19.57 -14.98
CA LYS A 99 -21.84 -19.26 -13.78
C LYS A 99 -20.44 -19.89 -13.90
N PRO A 100 -19.34 -19.13 -13.73
CA PRO A 100 -18.04 -19.75 -13.52
C PRO A 100 -17.95 -20.24 -12.07
N THR A 101 -17.72 -21.54 -11.91
CA THR A 101 -17.13 -22.13 -10.71
C THR A 101 -15.64 -21.75 -10.71
N GLY A 102 -15.23 -20.89 -9.79
CA GLY A 102 -13.85 -20.42 -9.73
C GLY A 102 -13.57 -19.63 -8.46
N PHE A 103 -13.76 -20.29 -7.32
CA PHE A 103 -13.04 -19.93 -6.10
C PHE A 103 -12.07 -21.08 -5.84
N ILE A 104 -10.78 -20.78 -5.83
CA ILE A 104 -9.72 -21.40 -5.01
C ILE A 104 -8.42 -20.62 -5.29
N GLU A 105 -7.76 -20.27 -4.19
CA GLU A 105 -6.40 -19.76 -3.98
C GLU A 105 -6.17 -18.23 -3.88
N ASN A 106 -5.77 -17.86 -2.66
CA ASN A 106 -5.31 -16.55 -2.21
C ASN A 106 -4.04 -16.11 -2.95
N PRO A 107 -3.90 -14.80 -3.15
CA PRO A 107 -2.68 -14.12 -2.73
C PRO A 107 -2.99 -13.04 -1.68
N THR A 108 -2.30 -13.12 -0.56
CA THR A 108 -2.00 -11.94 0.27
C THR A 108 -1.20 -10.97 -0.59
N ASP A 109 -1.77 -9.81 -0.87
CA ASP A 109 -1.11 -8.50 -0.89
C ASP A 109 -2.20 -7.43 -1.10
N THR A 110 -2.61 -6.79 0.00
CA THR A 110 -3.50 -5.63 -0.05
C THR A 110 -2.68 -4.38 -0.39
N ASP A 111 -2.78 -3.92 -1.63
CA ASP A 111 -2.56 -2.52 -1.99
C ASP A 111 -3.79 -2.02 -2.76
N THR A 112 -4.74 -1.46 -2.00
CA THR A 112 -5.91 -0.76 -2.56
C THR A 112 -5.88 0.69 -2.09
N ASP A 113 -5.17 1.54 -2.83
CA ASP A 113 -5.29 3.00 -2.70
C ASP A 113 -6.16 3.53 -3.86
N ILE A 114 -7.38 3.96 -3.53
CA ILE A 114 -8.27 4.73 -4.41
C ILE A 114 -7.93 6.21 -4.20
N ASP A 115 -7.50 6.89 -5.25
CA ASP A 115 -7.24 8.32 -5.30
C ASP A 115 -8.50 9.02 -5.84
N THR A 116 -9.20 9.78 -4.99
CA THR A 116 -10.16 10.81 -5.42
C THR A 116 -9.58 12.16 -5.09
N GLU A 117 -9.27 12.92 -6.13
CA GLU A 117 -8.73 14.28 -6.04
C GLU A 117 -9.72 15.23 -5.36
N THR A 118 -9.25 16.05 -4.43
CA THR A 118 -9.57 17.48 -4.42
C THR A 118 -8.58 18.25 -3.54
N ASP A 119 -8.38 19.49 -3.97
CA ASP A 119 -7.34 20.46 -3.63
C ASP A 119 -7.10 20.77 -2.14
N ASP A 120 -5.88 21.27 -1.89
CA ASP A 120 -5.37 21.95 -0.69
C ASP A 120 -4.78 21.08 0.43
N ASP A 121 -3.48 20.77 0.32
CA ASP A 121 -2.66 20.39 1.47
C ASP A 121 -1.17 20.68 1.18
N ASN A 122 -0.82 21.96 1.18
CA ASN A 122 0.49 22.50 0.79
C ASN A 122 1.66 22.14 1.75
N GLN A 123 1.58 21.03 2.50
CA GLN A 123 2.68 20.55 3.35
C GLN A 123 2.89 19.03 3.36
N LYS A 124 2.07 18.23 2.66
CA LYS A 124 2.21 16.76 2.71
C LYS A 124 3.42 16.23 1.94
N TYR A 125 3.91 16.98 0.95
CA TYR A 125 4.96 16.52 0.04
C TYR A 125 6.15 17.49 0.02
N LYS A 126 7.36 16.94 -0.11
CA LYS A 126 8.59 17.72 -0.24
C LYS A 126 8.52 18.57 -1.51
N LYS A 127 9.04 19.81 -1.46
CA LYS A 127 9.09 20.74 -2.60
C LYS A 127 9.62 20.11 -3.91
N GLY A 128 10.67 19.29 -3.82
CA GLY A 128 11.24 18.60 -4.98
C GLY A 128 10.26 17.63 -5.65
N PHE A 129 9.41 16.94 -4.89
CA PHE A 129 8.39 16.06 -5.45
C PHE A 129 7.27 16.84 -6.15
N GLU A 130 6.87 18.01 -5.62
CA GLU A 130 5.85 18.84 -6.28
C GLU A 130 6.35 19.37 -7.63
N GLU A 131 7.63 19.73 -7.72
CA GLU A 131 8.25 20.12 -8.98
C GLU A 131 8.29 18.95 -9.97
N PHE A 132 8.69 17.76 -9.54
CA PHE A 132 8.63 16.52 -10.33
C PHE A 132 7.19 16.23 -10.81
N TRP A 133 6.22 16.31 -9.89
CA TRP A 133 4.82 16.02 -10.17
C TRP A 133 4.23 16.98 -11.19
N LYS A 134 4.61 18.27 -11.10
CA LYS A 134 4.18 19.30 -12.06
C LYS A 134 4.72 19.05 -13.46
N ALA A 135 5.98 18.61 -13.57
CA ALA A 135 6.65 18.35 -14.84
C ALA A 135 6.17 17.06 -15.55
N TYR A 136 5.63 16.10 -14.80
CA TYR A 136 5.29 14.78 -15.35
C TYR A 136 4.03 14.83 -16.26
N PRO A 137 4.06 14.22 -17.46
CA PRO A 137 3.02 14.41 -18.49
C PRO A 137 1.69 13.72 -18.17
N ARG A 138 1.68 12.73 -17.27
CA ARG A 138 0.47 12.01 -16.82
C ARG A 138 0.44 11.86 -15.31
N LYS A 139 -0.48 12.55 -14.66
CA LYS A 139 -0.61 12.60 -13.19
C LYS A 139 -1.64 11.59 -12.73
N VAL A 140 -1.18 10.47 -12.19
CA VAL A 140 -2.02 9.42 -11.62
C VAL A 140 -1.34 8.84 -10.39
N ASP A 141 -2.12 8.54 -9.35
CA ASP A 141 -1.66 7.85 -8.15
C ASP A 141 -0.52 8.60 -7.43
N LYS A 142 -0.81 9.84 -6.99
CA LYS A 142 0.21 10.77 -6.43
C LYS A 142 0.86 10.20 -5.18
N GLY A 143 0.08 9.51 -4.33
CA GLY A 143 0.55 8.89 -3.11
C GLY A 143 1.60 7.80 -3.37
N ASN A 144 1.33 6.84 -4.27
CA ASN A 144 2.30 5.78 -4.57
C ASN A 144 3.48 6.28 -5.40
N ALA A 145 3.27 7.28 -6.25
CA ALA A 145 4.37 7.98 -6.91
C ALA A 145 5.33 8.62 -5.89
N TYR A 146 4.80 9.24 -4.82
CA TYR A 146 5.63 9.81 -3.76
C TYR A 146 6.40 8.75 -2.97
N LYS A 147 5.76 7.64 -2.61
CA LYS A 147 6.45 6.50 -1.94
C LYS A 147 7.64 6.03 -2.78
N LYS A 148 7.46 5.86 -4.09
CA LYS A 148 8.55 5.49 -5.01
C LYS A 148 9.59 6.60 -5.16
N TYR A 149 9.19 7.86 -5.22
CA TYR A 149 10.11 9.01 -5.24
C TYR A 149 11.04 9.02 -4.02
N GLN A 150 10.48 8.83 -2.82
CA GLN A 150 11.27 8.74 -1.58
C GLN A 150 12.23 7.54 -1.60
N ALA A 151 11.81 6.40 -2.14
CA ALA A 151 12.70 5.25 -2.30
C ALA A 151 13.91 5.59 -3.19
N ARG A 152 13.72 6.33 -4.28
CA ARG A 152 14.83 6.76 -5.15
C ARG A 152 15.76 7.77 -4.47
N LEU A 153 15.23 8.65 -3.60
CA LEU A 153 16.08 9.50 -2.76
C LEU A 153 16.96 8.68 -1.82
N ASN A 154 16.40 7.62 -1.23
CA ASN A 154 17.14 6.71 -0.35
C ASN A 154 18.18 5.87 -1.13
N ASP A 155 17.92 5.56 -2.40
CA ASP A 155 18.87 4.88 -3.30
C ASP A 155 20.01 5.81 -3.76
N GLY A 156 19.99 7.09 -3.37
CA GLY A 156 21.05 8.07 -3.63
C GLY A 156 20.79 9.03 -4.79
N TYR A 157 19.63 8.96 -5.45
CA TYR A 157 19.27 9.93 -6.50
C TYR A 157 18.83 11.25 -5.87
N SER A 158 19.23 12.36 -6.49
CA SER A 158 18.84 13.69 -6.06
C SER A 158 17.48 14.12 -6.64
N ASP A 159 16.83 15.07 -5.96
CA ASP A 159 15.59 15.69 -6.46
C ASP A 159 15.77 16.27 -7.88
N ALA A 160 16.95 16.84 -8.15
CA ALA A 160 17.28 17.44 -9.44
C ALA A 160 17.40 16.41 -10.58
N GLU A 161 17.98 15.23 -10.30
CA GLU A 161 18.06 14.15 -11.28
C GLU A 161 16.67 13.62 -11.62
N LEU A 162 15.85 13.31 -10.61
CA LEU A 162 14.51 12.80 -10.83
C LEU A 162 13.63 13.79 -11.61
N LEU A 163 13.74 15.09 -11.30
CA LEU A 163 13.08 16.16 -12.04
C LEU A 163 13.58 16.25 -13.50
N THR A 164 14.89 16.12 -13.71
CA THR A 164 15.50 16.15 -15.06
C THR A 164 14.98 14.98 -15.91
N ALA A 165 14.97 13.77 -15.34
CA ALA A 165 14.42 12.59 -16.01
C ALA A 165 12.94 12.77 -16.38
N ALA A 166 12.12 13.28 -15.46
CA ALA A 166 10.70 13.54 -15.72
C ALA A 166 10.48 14.57 -16.83
N THR A 167 11.28 15.65 -16.83
CA THR A 167 11.20 16.71 -17.84
C THR A 167 11.61 16.17 -19.22
N ASN A 168 12.68 15.40 -19.29
CA ASN A 168 13.12 14.75 -20.53
C ASN A 168 12.08 13.76 -21.06
N TYR A 169 11.47 12.97 -20.17
CA TYR A 169 10.40 12.06 -20.55
C TYR A 169 9.14 12.80 -21.04
N ALA A 170 8.76 13.91 -20.39
CA ALA A 170 7.66 14.77 -20.82
C ALA A 170 7.91 15.32 -22.24
N ASN A 171 9.12 15.82 -22.48
CA ASN A 171 9.55 16.33 -23.78
C ASN A 171 9.52 15.25 -24.87
N GLN A 172 9.98 14.03 -24.56
CA GLN A 172 9.89 12.90 -25.49
C GLN A 172 8.44 12.57 -25.83
N CYS A 173 7.57 12.44 -24.81
CA CYS A 173 6.15 12.18 -25.03
C CYS A 173 5.47 13.26 -25.89
N GLN A 174 5.86 14.53 -25.71
CA GLN A 174 5.34 15.64 -26.51
C GLN A 174 5.84 15.59 -27.96
N ARG A 175 7.12 15.30 -28.17
CA ARG A 175 7.72 15.14 -29.52
C ARG A 175 7.08 14.01 -30.31
N ASP A 176 6.88 12.87 -29.66
CA ASP A 176 6.38 11.65 -30.28
C ASP A 176 4.84 11.63 -30.34
N LYS A 177 4.17 12.64 -29.77
CA LYS A 177 2.71 12.74 -29.64
C LYS A 177 2.11 11.48 -29.04
N THR A 178 2.77 10.96 -28.00
CA THR A 178 2.36 9.75 -27.30
C THR A 178 0.98 9.93 -26.69
N GLU A 179 0.03 9.05 -27.02
CA GLU A 179 -1.29 9.09 -26.40
C GLU A 179 -1.20 8.82 -24.89
N THR A 180 -2.04 9.48 -24.10
CA THR A 180 -2.03 9.42 -22.63
C THR A 180 -2.06 8.01 -22.07
N LYS A 181 -2.70 7.05 -22.76
CA LYS A 181 -2.76 5.64 -22.35
C LYS A 181 -1.41 4.93 -22.40
N PHE A 182 -0.51 5.35 -23.29
CA PHE A 182 0.85 4.81 -23.46
C PHE A 182 1.91 5.56 -22.65
N ILE A 183 1.57 6.72 -22.07
CA ILE A 183 2.44 7.42 -21.13
C ILE A 183 2.52 6.63 -19.82
N LYS A 184 3.74 6.25 -19.44
CA LYS A 184 4.03 5.51 -18.21
C LYS A 184 3.46 6.25 -17.01
N HIS A 185 2.90 5.52 -16.05
CA HIS A 185 2.48 6.12 -14.77
C HIS A 185 3.71 6.56 -13.98
N PRO A 186 3.64 7.65 -13.18
CA PRO A 186 4.77 8.12 -12.38
C PRO A 186 5.36 7.04 -11.46
N LYS A 187 4.52 6.19 -10.85
CA LYS A 187 4.98 5.07 -10.00
C LYS A 187 5.75 4.01 -10.78
N THR A 188 5.37 3.77 -12.05
CA THR A 188 6.05 2.82 -12.92
C THR A 188 7.36 3.42 -13.43
N PHE A 189 7.38 4.72 -13.70
CA PHE A 189 8.57 5.47 -14.08
C PHE A 189 9.61 5.50 -12.95
N LEU A 190 9.17 5.63 -11.69
CA LEU A 190 10.02 5.57 -10.50
C LEU A 190 10.14 4.16 -9.90
N SER A 191 9.73 3.11 -10.62
CA SER A 191 9.76 1.73 -10.11
C SER A 191 11.18 1.19 -9.90
N ASP A 192 11.29 0.02 -9.30
CA ASP A 192 12.58 -0.60 -8.91
C ASP A 192 13.40 -1.06 -10.13
N THR A 193 12.76 -1.14 -11.29
CA THR A 193 13.44 -1.33 -12.59
C THR A 193 14.11 -0.05 -13.12
N MET A 194 14.01 1.05 -12.37
CA MET A 194 14.65 2.35 -12.62
C MET A 194 14.57 2.89 -14.06
N PRO A 195 13.40 2.85 -14.74
CA PRO A 195 13.30 3.28 -16.15
C PRO A 195 13.47 4.80 -16.33
N PHE A 196 13.56 5.58 -15.25
CA PHE A 196 13.89 7.00 -15.30
C PHE A 196 15.37 7.26 -15.61
N THR A 197 16.25 6.27 -15.40
CA THR A 197 17.70 6.39 -15.64
C THR A 197 18.04 6.60 -17.12
N ASP A 198 17.28 5.96 -18.02
CA ASP A 198 17.35 6.16 -19.48
C ASP A 198 17.18 7.64 -19.90
N PHE A 199 16.58 8.46 -19.03
CA PHE A 199 16.30 9.88 -19.25
C PHE A 199 17.26 10.82 -18.53
N LEU A 200 18.25 10.30 -17.81
CA LEU A 200 19.33 11.07 -17.19
C LEU A 200 20.54 11.19 -18.13
N ASP A 201 20.83 10.12 -18.87
CA ASP A 201 21.96 10.07 -19.79
C ASP A 201 21.59 10.62 -21.16
N ASN A 202 21.87 11.91 -21.39
CA ASN A 202 21.87 12.52 -22.73
C ASN A 202 23.02 12.01 -23.64
N ARG A 203 23.55 10.82 -23.40
CA ARG A 203 24.57 10.17 -24.22
C ARG A 203 24.05 8.78 -24.59
N THR A 204 23.77 8.57 -25.86
CA THR A 204 23.29 7.33 -26.51
C THR A 204 21.78 7.14 -26.64
N GLN A 205 21.09 8.12 -27.25
CA GLN A 205 20.03 7.71 -28.18
C GLN A 205 20.70 7.40 -29.53
N GLU A 206 21.13 6.14 -29.72
CA GLU A 206 21.23 5.65 -31.10
C GLU A 206 19.83 5.77 -31.73
N PRO A 207 19.71 6.28 -32.97
CA PRO A 207 18.41 6.37 -33.61
C PRO A 207 17.82 4.96 -33.70
N ALA A 208 16.64 4.80 -33.10
CA ALA A 208 15.85 3.58 -33.18
C ALA A 208 15.87 3.05 -34.63
N LYS A 209 16.41 1.85 -34.83
CA LYS A 209 16.31 1.14 -36.11
C LYS A 209 14.83 1.03 -36.44
N THR A 210 14.41 1.79 -37.44
CA THR A 210 13.08 1.67 -38.03
C THR A 210 13.01 0.29 -38.68
N PHE A 211 12.33 -0.65 -38.03
CA PHE A 211 11.95 -1.88 -38.70
C PHE A 211 11.01 -1.50 -39.85
N ARG A 212 11.46 -1.77 -41.07
CA ARG A 212 10.61 -1.66 -42.26
C ARG A 212 9.48 -2.69 -42.08
N LYS A 213 8.26 -2.25 -42.33
CA LYS A 213 7.04 -3.06 -42.27
C LYS A 213 7.18 -4.25 -43.24
N GLY A 214 7.58 -5.42 -42.73
CA GLY A 214 7.67 -6.64 -43.54
C GLY A 214 8.65 -7.74 -43.11
N GLU A 215 9.60 -7.50 -42.20
CA GLU A 215 10.56 -8.55 -41.81
C GLU A 215 10.27 -9.14 -40.42
N ASN A 216 10.10 -10.46 -40.39
CA ASN A 216 9.76 -11.25 -39.21
C ASN A 216 11.06 -11.66 -38.49
N PRO A 217 11.31 -11.24 -37.24
CA PRO A 217 12.62 -11.40 -36.58
C PRO A 217 12.80 -12.76 -35.87
N PHE A 218 11.91 -13.71 -36.11
CA PHE A 218 12.04 -15.09 -35.62
C PHE A 218 12.03 -16.03 -36.83
N ILE A 219 13.17 -16.15 -37.50
CA ILE A 219 13.55 -17.33 -38.28
C ILE A 219 14.77 -17.94 -37.60
#